data_AF-A0A3Q7G0Q8-F1
#
_entry.id   AF-A0A3Q7G0Q8-F1
#
_cell.length_a   1.000
_cell.length_b   1.000
_cell.length_c   1.000
_cell.angle_alpha   90.00
_cell.angle_beta   90.00
_cell.angle_gamma   90.00
#
_symmetry.space_group_name_H-M   'P 1'
#
loop_
_entity.id
_entity.type
_entity.pdbx_description
1 polymer ?
#
loop_
_entity_poly.entity_id
_entity_poly.type
_entity_poly.pdbx_seq_one_letter_code
_entity_poly.pdbx_strand_id
1 'polypeptide(L)'
;MASLCFSPSVLSCKIKPPITGFRKQRLSLFVCRAASLPFRDLDADDFRHPLDRQNTLLLRAIPGLKDIGKALLGTVSEQIMLLENIGTSVLVSEDQLPELHYLMVEASRILNIEAPDLYIRQSPVPNAYTLAVSGKKPFVVVHTSLVELLSRNELQAVLAHELGHLKCDHGVWLTFANVLTLGAYTVPGVGSLIAQRLEEQLLRWLRAAELTCDRAALLVAQDPKVDESRIVNSV
;
A
#
# COMPACT_ATOMS: atom_id res chain seq x y z
N MET A 1 -51.44 -15.27 4.27
CA MET A 1 -50.65 -14.31 5.05
C MET A 1 -49.63 -13.68 4.12
N ALA A 2 -49.69 -12.34 3.98
CA ALA A 2 -48.74 -11.36 3.41
C ALA A 2 -47.97 -11.71 2.10
N SER A 3 -48.17 -11.00 0.97
CA SER A 3 -47.68 -9.64 0.62
C SER A 3 -46.15 -9.51 0.74
N LEU A 4 -45.33 -9.04 -0.21
CA LEU A 4 -45.49 -8.14 -1.36
C LEU A 4 -44.27 -8.24 -2.32
N CYS A 5 -44.55 -7.99 -3.60
CA CYS A 5 -43.78 -7.29 -4.64
C CYS A 5 -42.25 -7.40 -4.75
N PHE A 6 -41.76 -7.81 -5.93
CA PHE A 6 -40.91 -6.94 -6.77
C PHE A 6 -41.22 -7.17 -8.26
N SER A 7 -41.54 -6.09 -8.96
CA SER A 7 -41.94 -6.04 -10.36
C SER A 7 -40.71 -5.96 -11.27
N PRO A 8 -40.68 -6.60 -12.46
CA PRO A 8 -39.65 -6.37 -13.45
C PRO A 8 -40.06 -5.20 -14.34
N SER A 9 -39.68 -3.98 -14.00
CA SER A 9 -39.87 -2.82 -14.89
C SER A 9 -38.80 -2.81 -15.98
N VAL A 10 -39.08 -3.55 -17.05
CA VAL A 10 -38.46 -3.39 -18.37
C VAL A 10 -38.87 -2.01 -18.89
N LEU A 11 -37.94 -1.05 -18.94
CA LEU A 11 -38.21 0.25 -19.56
C LEU A 11 -38.33 0.08 -21.08
N SER A 12 -39.58 0.12 -21.55
CA SER A 12 -39.99 0.18 -22.94
C SER A 12 -39.44 1.44 -23.62
N CYS A 13 -38.53 1.26 -24.59
CA CYS A 13 -38.07 2.31 -25.48
C CYS A 13 -39.18 2.66 -26.49
N LYS A 14 -39.89 3.78 -26.29
CA LYS A 14 -40.85 4.31 -27.28
C LYS A 14 -40.09 4.93 -28.45
N ILE A 15 -40.10 4.26 -29.60
CA ILE A 15 -39.58 4.79 -30.86
C ILE A 15 -40.57 5.83 -31.41
N LYS A 16 -40.14 7.09 -31.55
CA LYS A 16 -40.84 8.14 -32.31
C LYS A 16 -40.26 8.19 -33.74
N PRO A 17 -41.06 8.47 -34.79
CA PRO A 17 -40.59 8.46 -36.17
C PRO A 17 -39.71 9.69 -36.48
N PRO A 18 -38.90 9.67 -37.55
CA PRO A 18 -37.81 10.60 -37.73
C PRO A 18 -38.32 11.96 -38.21
N ILE A 19 -37.88 13.03 -37.54
CA ILE A 19 -37.95 14.39 -38.07
C ILE A 19 -36.58 14.71 -38.66
N THR A 20 -36.58 14.97 -39.96
CA THR A 20 -35.45 15.41 -40.78
C THR A 20 -34.85 16.72 -40.25
N GLY A 21 -33.55 16.74 -39.99
CA GLY A 21 -32.82 17.97 -39.66
C GLY A 21 -31.35 17.73 -39.31
N PHE A 22 -30.45 17.94 -40.26
CA PHE A 22 -29.00 17.92 -40.05
C PHE A 22 -28.58 19.02 -39.05
N ARG A 23 -28.05 18.63 -37.88
CA ARG A 23 -27.22 19.50 -37.01
C ARG A 23 -26.12 18.66 -36.37
N LYS A 24 -24.86 19.03 -36.63
CA LYS A 24 -23.67 18.46 -35.96
C LYS A 24 -23.77 18.74 -34.46
N GLN A 25 -24.20 17.77 -33.67
CA GLN A 25 -24.06 17.78 -32.22
C GLN A 25 -22.76 17.06 -31.85
N ARG A 26 -21.86 17.78 -31.15
CA ARG A 26 -20.72 17.15 -30.47
C ARG A 26 -21.27 16.15 -29.46
N LEU A 27 -21.06 14.86 -29.70
CA LEU A 27 -21.28 13.84 -28.68
C LEU A 27 -20.28 14.10 -27.54
N SER A 28 -20.77 14.58 -26.41
CA SER A 28 -20.06 14.47 -25.15
C SER A 28 -20.14 13.01 -24.73
N LEU A 29 -19.05 12.27 -24.91
CA LEU A 29 -18.88 10.94 -24.31
C LEU A 29 -18.79 11.13 -22.80
N PHE A 30 -19.90 10.89 -22.10
CA PHE A 30 -19.86 10.64 -20.67
C PHE A 30 -19.12 9.32 -20.44
N VAL A 31 -17.84 9.42 -20.09
CA VAL A 31 -17.09 8.27 -19.56
C VAL A 31 -17.64 8.02 -18.16
N CYS A 32 -18.55 7.06 -18.02
CA CYS A 32 -18.87 6.50 -16.71
C CYS A 32 -17.57 5.92 -16.14
N ARG A 33 -17.02 6.54 -15.10
CA ARG A 33 -15.92 5.97 -14.33
C ARG A 33 -16.43 4.64 -13.76
N ALA A 34 -15.81 3.53 -14.15
CA ALA A 34 -16.13 2.23 -13.55
C ALA A 34 -15.94 2.37 -12.03
N ALA A 35 -16.98 2.06 -11.25
CA ALA A 35 -16.86 2.06 -9.80
C ALA A 35 -15.79 1.06 -9.39
N SER A 36 -14.94 1.41 -8.41
CA SER A 36 -13.94 0.50 -7.87
C SER A 36 -14.62 -0.80 -7.43
N LEU A 37 -14.17 -1.94 -7.95
CA LEU A 37 -14.70 -3.24 -7.55
C LEU A 37 -14.37 -3.47 -6.08
N PRO A 38 -15.36 -3.64 -5.19
CA PRO A 38 -15.09 -3.93 -3.79
C PRO A 38 -14.66 -5.40 -3.64
N PHE A 39 -13.42 -5.63 -3.23
CA PHE A 39 -12.99 -6.95 -2.76
C PHE A 39 -13.53 -7.15 -1.33
N ARG A 40 -14.39 -8.14 -1.13
CA ARG A 40 -14.85 -8.52 0.21
C ARG A 40 -13.86 -9.50 0.80
N ASP A 41 -13.50 -9.29 2.06
CA ASP A 41 -12.68 -10.22 2.84
C ASP A 41 -11.31 -10.56 2.22
N LEU A 42 -10.67 -9.57 1.57
CA LEU A 42 -9.34 -9.76 0.98
C LEU A 42 -8.30 -10.08 2.07
N ASP A 43 -7.67 -11.24 1.98
CA ASP A 43 -6.57 -11.64 2.84
C ASP A 43 -5.21 -11.27 2.21
N ALA A 44 -4.18 -11.18 3.05
CA ALA A 44 -2.82 -10.91 2.59
C ALA A 44 -2.33 -11.95 1.57
N ASP A 45 -2.63 -13.23 1.81
CA ASP A 45 -2.17 -14.33 0.96
C ASP A 45 -2.85 -14.39 -0.42
N ASP A 46 -3.97 -13.68 -0.62
CA ASP A 46 -4.72 -13.68 -1.89
C ASP A 46 -3.96 -12.96 -3.01
N PHE A 47 -3.19 -11.92 -2.66
CA PHE A 47 -2.40 -11.14 -3.63
C PHE A 47 -0.89 -11.30 -3.45
N ARG A 48 -0.45 -11.86 -2.31
CA ARG A 48 0.96 -12.07 -2.01
C ARG A 48 1.70 -12.79 -3.13
N HIS A 49 2.89 -12.30 -3.47
CA HIS A 49 3.75 -12.94 -4.45
C HIS A 49 4.19 -14.33 -3.95
N PRO A 50 4.18 -15.40 -4.79
CA PRO A 50 4.52 -16.74 -4.34
C PRO A 50 5.91 -16.84 -3.70
N LEU A 51 6.89 -16.09 -4.23
CA LEU A 51 8.25 -16.04 -3.66
C LEU A 51 8.26 -15.34 -2.30
N ASP A 52 7.49 -14.26 -2.12
CA ASP A 52 7.37 -13.61 -0.82
C ASP A 52 6.72 -14.58 0.18
N ARG A 53 5.60 -15.22 -0.19
CA ARG A 53 4.92 -16.20 0.66
C ARG A 53 5.85 -17.32 1.12
N GLN A 54 6.59 -17.93 0.19
CA GLN A 54 7.52 -19.01 0.50
C GLN A 54 8.65 -18.52 1.42
N ASN A 55 9.28 -17.40 1.09
CA ASN A 55 10.41 -16.87 1.85
C ASN A 55 9.97 -16.40 3.26
N THR A 56 8.82 -15.75 3.37
CA THR A 56 8.23 -15.34 4.65
C THR A 56 7.89 -16.55 5.53
N LEU A 57 7.39 -17.65 4.95
CA LEU A 57 7.17 -18.90 5.69
C LEU A 57 8.48 -19.52 6.20
N LEU A 58 9.54 -19.50 5.38
CA LEU A 58 10.87 -19.96 5.81
C LEU A 58 11.42 -19.14 6.97
N LEU A 59 11.28 -17.81 6.92
CA LEU A 59 11.70 -16.93 8.01
C LEU A 59 10.88 -17.19 9.29
N ARG A 60 9.57 -17.40 9.18
CA ARG A 60 8.69 -17.73 10.32
C ARG A 60 9.00 -19.08 10.96
N ALA A 61 9.58 -20.03 10.21
CA ALA A 61 9.92 -21.35 10.72
C ALA A 61 11.14 -21.34 11.66
N ILE A 62 11.93 -20.26 11.69
CA ILE A 62 13.10 -20.14 12.57
C ILE A 62 12.62 -19.83 14.00
N PRO A 63 12.81 -20.76 14.97
CA PRO A 63 12.31 -20.58 16.33
C PRO A 63 13.01 -19.40 17.02
N GLY A 64 12.25 -18.58 17.75
CA GLY A 64 12.74 -17.40 18.47
C GLY A 64 13.00 -16.16 17.60
N LEU A 65 12.97 -16.29 16.27
CA LEU A 65 13.24 -15.17 15.35
C LEU A 65 12.21 -14.05 15.47
N LYS A 66 10.94 -14.42 15.64
CA LYS A 66 9.82 -13.49 15.80
C LYS A 66 9.93 -12.68 17.09
N ASP A 67 10.34 -13.32 18.18
CA ASP A 67 10.46 -12.67 19.48
C ASP A 67 11.66 -11.73 19.52
N ILE A 68 12.77 -12.12 18.88
CA ILE A 68 13.93 -11.24 18.64
C ILE A 68 13.51 -10.05 17.78
N GLY A 69 12.78 -10.28 16.68
CA GLY A 69 12.27 -9.22 15.82
C GLY A 69 11.43 -8.21 16.60
N LYS A 70 10.45 -8.69 17.38
CA LYS A 70 9.62 -7.83 18.23
C LYS A 70 10.40 -7.09 19.31
N ALA A 71 11.40 -7.74 19.92
CA ALA A 71 12.23 -7.12 20.94
C ALA A 71 13.13 -6.02 20.37
N LEU A 72 13.65 -6.21 19.15
CA LEU A 72 14.44 -5.21 18.42
C LEU A 72 13.58 -4.05 17.91
N LEU A 73 12.38 -4.36 17.42
CA LEU A 73 11.37 -3.38 17.00
C LEU A 73 10.98 -2.50 18.20
N GLY A 74 10.57 -3.07 19.33
CA GLY A 74 10.17 -2.31 20.54
C GLY A 74 11.27 -1.49 21.25
N THR A 75 12.44 -1.28 20.64
CA THR A 75 13.53 -0.47 21.19
C THR A 75 13.29 1.04 21.05
N VAL A 76 14.10 1.83 21.76
CA VAL A 76 14.10 3.30 21.76
C VAL A 76 14.12 3.90 20.34
N SER A 77 14.68 3.20 19.34
CA SER A 77 14.76 3.69 17.96
C SER A 77 13.39 3.88 17.31
N GLU A 78 12.44 2.98 17.53
CA GLU A 78 11.07 3.13 16.99
C GLU A 78 10.36 4.34 17.60
N GLN A 79 10.58 4.57 18.90
CA GLN A 79 10.01 5.73 19.58
C GLN A 79 10.62 7.03 19.08
N ILE A 80 11.94 7.09 18.86
CA ILE A 80 12.58 8.26 18.27
C ILE A 80 12.02 8.52 16.87
N MET A 81 11.86 7.49 16.05
CA MET A 81 11.33 7.63 14.70
C MET A 81 9.87 8.08 14.70
N LEU A 82 9.04 7.53 15.59
CA LEU A 82 7.68 8.01 15.83
C LEU A 82 7.68 9.50 16.23
N LEU A 83 8.51 9.88 17.22
CA LEU A 83 8.60 11.26 17.70
C LEU A 83 9.08 12.23 16.61
N GLU A 84 10.10 11.85 15.83
CA GLU A 84 10.59 12.67 14.72
C GLU A 84 9.49 12.87 13.68
N ASN A 85 8.80 11.80 13.29
CA ASN A 85 7.74 11.87 12.29
C ASN A 85 6.57 12.74 12.79
N ILE A 86 6.10 12.53 14.02
CA ILE A 86 5.03 13.36 14.61
C ILE A 86 5.49 14.84 14.76
N GLY A 87 6.76 15.08 15.09
CA GLY A 87 7.29 16.43 15.30
C GLY A 87 7.63 17.19 14.02
N THR A 88 7.84 16.51 12.89
CA THR A 88 8.28 17.10 11.62
C THR A 88 7.27 16.95 10.48
N SER A 89 6.14 16.30 10.74
CA SER A 89 5.12 16.00 9.74
C SER A 89 3.73 16.46 10.19
N VAL A 90 2.85 16.65 9.21
CA VAL A 90 1.47 17.10 9.40
C VAL A 90 0.54 15.89 9.31
N LEU A 91 -0.24 15.63 10.36
CA LEU A 91 -1.24 14.56 10.35
C LEU A 91 -2.36 14.89 9.35
N VAL A 92 -2.71 13.93 8.49
CA VAL A 92 -3.81 14.03 7.53
C VAL A 92 -5.10 13.57 8.19
N SER A 93 -6.17 14.33 8.02
CA SER A 93 -7.51 14.04 8.56
C SER A 93 -8.60 14.48 7.60
N GLU A 94 -9.86 14.19 7.93
CA GLU A 94 -11.02 14.67 7.16
C GLU A 94 -11.06 16.21 7.07
N ASP A 95 -10.64 16.91 8.12
CA ASP A 95 -10.61 18.37 8.15
C ASP A 95 -9.30 18.95 7.61
N GLN A 96 -8.24 18.13 7.49
CA GLN A 96 -6.89 18.55 7.12
C GLN A 96 -6.35 17.65 6.00
N LEU A 97 -6.36 18.20 4.77
CA LEU A 97 -6.04 17.49 3.52
C LEU A 97 -7.08 16.38 3.20
N PRO A 98 -8.37 16.74 3.08
CA PRO A 98 -9.48 15.79 2.93
C PRO A 98 -9.34 14.83 1.73
N GLU A 99 -8.82 15.33 0.61
CA GLU A 99 -8.62 14.49 -0.58
C GLU A 99 -7.61 13.38 -0.30
N LEU A 100 -6.51 13.69 0.38
CA LEU A 100 -5.48 12.71 0.68
C LEU A 100 -5.97 11.70 1.73
N HIS A 101 -6.71 12.18 2.73
CA HIS A 101 -7.40 11.32 3.69
C HIS A 101 -8.34 10.34 2.99
N TYR A 102 -9.16 10.83 2.05
CA TYR A 102 -10.07 9.99 1.27
C TYR A 102 -9.33 8.91 0.48
N LEU A 103 -8.21 9.24 -0.19
CA LEU A 103 -7.42 8.25 -0.94
C LEU A 103 -6.91 7.12 -0.03
N MET A 104 -6.41 7.48 1.15
CA MET A 104 -5.91 6.53 2.14
C MET A 104 -7.02 5.61 2.69
N VAL A 105 -8.16 6.19 3.08
CA VAL A 105 -9.30 5.43 3.60
C VAL A 105 -9.86 4.50 2.52
N GLU A 106 -10.00 4.97 1.28
CA GLU A 106 -10.49 4.16 0.17
C GLU A 106 -9.53 3.02 -0.17
N ALA A 107 -8.21 3.27 -0.20
CA ALA A 107 -7.21 2.23 -0.43
C ALA A 107 -7.22 1.18 0.69
N SER A 108 -7.31 1.62 1.96
CA SER A 108 -7.39 0.74 3.13
C SER A 108 -8.66 -0.12 3.11
N ARG A 109 -9.79 0.47 2.69
CA ARG A 109 -11.07 -0.22 2.52
C ARG A 109 -10.98 -1.30 1.44
N ILE A 110 -10.35 -1.01 0.31
CA ILE A 110 -10.17 -1.96 -0.80
C ILE A 110 -9.26 -3.13 -0.37
N LEU A 111 -8.19 -2.84 0.37
CA LEU A 111 -7.25 -3.86 0.90
C LEU A 111 -7.73 -4.56 2.18
N ASN A 112 -8.93 -4.22 2.64
CA ASN A 112 -9.57 -4.79 3.83
C ASN A 112 -8.66 -4.68 5.08
N ILE A 113 -8.21 -3.47 5.39
CA ILE A 113 -7.43 -3.14 6.59
C ILE A 113 -7.98 -1.89 7.28
N GLU A 114 -7.72 -1.78 8.58
CA GLU A 114 -7.94 -0.54 9.31
C GLU A 114 -6.99 0.54 8.76
N ALA A 115 -7.53 1.73 8.47
CA ALA A 115 -6.72 2.81 7.91
C ALA A 115 -5.65 3.26 8.93
N PRO A 116 -4.36 3.16 8.60
CA PRO A 116 -3.29 3.69 9.43
C PRO A 116 -3.34 5.23 9.42
N ASP A 117 -2.64 5.86 10.36
CA ASP A 117 -2.48 7.33 10.30
C ASP A 117 -1.64 7.70 9.07
N LEU A 118 -1.93 8.85 8.46
CA LEU A 118 -1.17 9.35 7.32
C LEU A 118 -0.56 10.70 7.68
N TYR A 119 0.73 10.86 7.42
CA TYR A 119 1.47 12.09 7.65
C TYR A 119 2.04 12.64 6.35
N ILE A 120 2.01 13.96 6.18
CA ILE A 120 2.78 14.66 5.15
C ILE A 120 4.06 15.22 5.76
N ARG A 121 5.21 14.85 5.19
CA ARG A 121 6.52 15.43 5.53
C ARG A 121 6.96 16.41 4.43
N GLN A 122 7.39 17.59 4.83
CA GLN A 122 7.97 18.55 3.88
C GLN A 122 9.34 18.03 3.43
N SER A 123 9.47 17.70 2.16
CA SER A 123 10.72 17.24 1.56
C SER A 123 10.69 17.41 0.03
N PRO A 124 11.81 17.85 -0.58
CA PRO A 124 11.92 17.96 -2.03
C PRO A 124 12.21 16.60 -2.70
N VAL A 125 12.63 15.58 -1.95
CA VAL A 125 12.97 14.25 -2.47
C VAL A 125 11.71 13.37 -2.46
N PRO A 126 11.29 12.79 -3.61
CA PRO A 126 10.16 11.85 -3.65
C PRO A 126 10.41 10.66 -2.73
N ASN A 127 9.50 10.42 -1.78
CA ASN A 127 9.53 9.23 -0.92
C ASN A 127 8.18 9.02 -0.22
N ALA A 128 7.83 7.75 0.02
CA ALA A 128 6.79 7.33 0.94
C ALA A 128 7.27 6.11 1.73
N TYR A 129 6.82 5.95 2.97
CA TYR A 129 7.16 4.77 3.76
C TYR A 129 6.14 4.46 4.84
N THR A 130 6.08 3.19 5.22
CA THR A 130 5.17 2.66 6.24
C THR A 130 5.93 2.24 7.50
N LEU A 131 5.39 2.60 8.66
CA LEU A 131 5.95 2.21 9.95
C LEU A 131 4.89 1.57 10.85
N ALA A 132 5.21 0.38 11.33
CA ALA A 132 4.41 -0.38 12.28
C ALA A 132 5.19 -0.56 13.58
N VAL A 133 4.93 0.31 14.55
CA VAL A 133 5.56 0.30 15.88
C VAL A 133 4.76 -0.61 16.82
N SER A 134 5.46 -1.46 17.57
CA SER A 134 4.78 -2.42 18.46
C SER A 134 3.95 -1.71 19.53
N GLY A 135 2.64 -2.02 19.60
CA GLY A 135 1.72 -1.44 20.58
C GLY A 135 1.27 -0.01 20.25
N LYS A 136 1.53 0.47 19.03
CA LYS A 136 1.04 1.75 18.52
C LYS A 136 0.25 1.53 17.23
N LYS A 137 -0.57 2.52 16.87
CA LYS A 137 -1.23 2.53 15.56
C LYS A 137 -0.16 2.67 14.47
N PRO A 138 -0.19 1.84 13.41
CA PRO A 138 0.71 2.02 12.28
C PRO A 138 0.42 3.34 11.57
N PHE A 139 1.44 3.87 10.89
CA PHE A 139 1.31 5.10 10.12
C PHE A 139 2.12 5.05 8.83
N VAL A 140 1.68 5.81 7.85
CA VAL A 140 2.36 6.03 6.57
C VAL A 140 2.78 7.49 6.51
N VAL A 141 3.96 7.74 5.94
CA VAL A 141 4.47 9.09 5.68
C VAL A 141 4.62 9.26 4.19
N VAL A 142 4.15 10.38 3.66
CA VAL A 142 4.34 10.77 2.26
C VAL A 142 5.05 12.12 2.20
N HIS A 143 6.03 12.25 1.32
CA HIS A 143 6.71 13.52 1.09
C HIS A 143 5.88 14.47 0.21
N THR A 144 5.98 15.78 0.46
CA THR A 144 5.32 16.82 -0.34
C THR A 144 5.63 16.72 -1.83
N SER A 145 6.87 16.35 -2.17
CA SER A 145 7.32 16.11 -3.55
C SER A 145 6.47 15.08 -4.30
N LEU A 146 6.01 13.99 -3.66
CA LEU A 146 5.11 13.03 -4.33
C LEU A 146 3.72 13.59 -4.57
N VAL A 147 3.21 14.36 -3.61
CA VAL A 147 1.90 15.02 -3.72
C VAL A 147 1.88 16.02 -4.88
N GLU A 148 3.00 16.68 -5.15
CA GLU A 148 3.16 17.63 -6.25
C GLU A 148 3.41 16.95 -7.61
N LEU A 149 4.13 15.82 -7.63
CA LEU A 149 4.57 15.14 -8.86
C LEU A 149 3.56 14.15 -9.44
N LEU A 150 2.74 13.53 -8.58
CA LEU A 150 1.86 12.44 -8.94
C LEU A 150 0.42 12.92 -9.14
N SER A 151 -0.26 12.32 -10.11
CA SER A 151 -1.71 12.46 -10.22
C SER A 151 -2.41 11.76 -9.05
N ARG A 152 -3.69 12.11 -8.84
CA ARG A 152 -4.53 11.51 -7.78
C ARG A 152 -4.52 9.97 -7.79
N ASN A 153 -4.55 9.36 -8.98
CA ASN A 153 -4.57 7.90 -9.11
C ASN A 153 -3.20 7.28 -8.84
N GLU A 154 -2.11 7.91 -9.30
CA GLU A 154 -0.75 7.45 -9.03
C GLU A 154 -0.41 7.58 -7.55
N LEU A 155 -0.81 8.68 -6.91
CA LEU A 155 -0.63 8.88 -5.46
C LEU A 155 -1.40 7.82 -4.66
N GLN A 156 -2.63 7.49 -5.07
CA GLN A 156 -3.40 6.41 -4.44
C GLN A 156 -2.70 5.04 -4.60
N ALA A 157 -2.07 4.80 -5.75
CA ALA A 157 -1.32 3.59 -5.99
C ALA A 157 -0.07 3.50 -5.12
N VAL A 158 0.66 4.60 -4.90
CA VAL A 158 1.78 4.65 -3.94
C VAL A 158 1.30 4.39 -2.51
N LEU A 159 0.20 5.02 -2.08
CA LEU A 159 -0.39 4.70 -0.77
C LEU A 159 -0.80 3.22 -0.66
N ALA A 160 -1.36 2.65 -1.73
CA ALA A 160 -1.73 1.23 -1.75
C ALA A 160 -0.52 0.29 -1.73
N HIS A 161 0.59 0.67 -2.37
CA HIS A 161 1.87 -0.04 -2.27
C HIS A 161 2.34 -0.09 -0.81
N GLU A 162 2.36 1.07 -0.14
CA GLU A 162 2.68 1.19 1.29
C GLU A 162 1.78 0.34 2.19
N LEU A 163 0.47 0.38 1.94
CA LEU A 163 -0.49 -0.47 2.64
C LEU A 163 -0.28 -1.96 2.36
N GLY A 164 0.31 -2.33 1.22
CA GLY A 164 0.76 -3.68 0.92
C GLY A 164 1.82 -4.16 1.91
N HIS A 165 2.83 -3.32 2.21
CA HIS A 165 3.82 -3.63 3.24
C HIS A 165 3.16 -3.82 4.62
N LEU A 166 2.18 -2.99 4.95
CA LEU A 166 1.45 -3.09 6.21
C LEU A 166 0.64 -4.39 6.29
N LYS A 167 -0.21 -4.67 5.29
CA LYS A 167 -1.07 -5.86 5.23
C LYS A 167 -0.26 -7.14 5.31
N CYS A 168 0.92 -7.15 4.71
CA CYS A 168 1.77 -8.32 4.62
C CYS A 168 2.84 -8.44 5.73
N ASP A 169 2.80 -7.57 6.75
CA ASP A 169 3.76 -7.55 7.87
C ASP A 169 5.23 -7.43 7.42
N HIS A 170 5.52 -6.70 6.33
CA HIS A 170 6.88 -6.61 5.78
C HIS A 170 7.84 -5.83 6.69
N GLY A 171 7.35 -4.86 7.46
CA GLY A 171 8.18 -4.01 8.33
C GLY A 171 9.02 -4.78 9.36
N VAL A 172 8.52 -5.91 9.86
CA VAL A 172 9.23 -6.74 10.85
C VAL A 172 10.54 -7.30 10.30
N TRP A 173 10.52 -7.71 9.03
CA TRP A 173 11.65 -8.38 8.38
C TRP A 173 12.70 -7.41 7.87
N LEU A 174 12.30 -6.18 7.50
CA LEU A 174 13.22 -5.13 7.09
C LEU A 174 14.13 -4.71 8.25
N THR A 175 13.58 -4.56 9.45
CA THR A 175 14.37 -4.30 10.67
C THR A 175 15.34 -5.45 10.97
N PHE A 176 14.89 -6.69 10.78
CA PHE A 176 15.75 -7.87 10.94
C PHE A 176 16.94 -7.85 9.98
N ALA A 177 16.70 -7.48 8.71
CA ALA A 177 17.76 -7.36 7.72
C ALA A 177 18.83 -6.34 8.16
N ASN A 178 18.41 -5.16 8.61
CA ASN A 178 19.33 -4.10 9.03
C ASN A 178 20.16 -4.49 10.26
N VAL A 179 19.54 -5.10 11.28
CA VAL A 179 20.26 -5.52 12.49
C VAL A 179 21.22 -6.68 12.20
N LEU A 180 20.80 -7.64 11.38
CA LEU A 180 21.64 -8.80 11.07
C LEU A 180 22.86 -8.40 10.22
N THR A 181 22.68 -7.48 9.27
CA THR A 181 23.78 -6.88 8.50
C THR A 181 24.76 -6.18 9.44
N LEU A 182 24.29 -5.28 10.32
CA LEU A 182 25.16 -4.56 11.26
C LEU A 182 25.91 -5.48 12.25
N GLY A 183 25.23 -6.49 12.78
CA GLY A 183 25.81 -7.41 13.77
C GLY A 183 26.79 -8.40 13.14
N ALA A 184 26.51 -8.92 11.95
CA ALA A 184 27.32 -9.98 11.35
C ALA A 184 28.69 -9.49 10.85
N TYR A 185 28.82 -8.20 10.51
CA TYR A 185 30.12 -7.58 10.18
C TYR A 185 31.05 -7.42 11.39
N THR A 186 30.56 -7.58 12.63
CA THR A 186 31.39 -7.47 13.83
C THR A 186 32.17 -8.76 14.16
N VAL A 187 31.88 -9.88 13.49
CA VAL A 187 32.53 -11.19 13.73
C VAL A 187 33.49 -11.53 12.59
N PRO A 188 34.83 -11.46 12.80
CA PRO A 188 35.81 -11.73 11.75
C PRO A 188 35.77 -13.18 11.26
N GLY A 189 35.96 -13.38 9.95
CA GLY A 189 36.10 -14.71 9.33
C GLY A 189 34.76 -15.34 8.94
N VAL A 190 34.31 -16.37 9.66
CA VAL A 190 33.11 -17.14 9.31
C VAL A 190 31.83 -16.28 9.35
N GLY A 191 31.81 -15.26 10.21
CA GLY A 191 30.70 -14.31 10.34
C GLY A 191 30.41 -13.55 9.04
N SER A 192 31.44 -13.08 8.34
CA SER A 192 31.26 -12.29 7.10
C SER A 192 30.74 -13.13 5.93
N LEU A 193 31.12 -14.41 5.83
CA LEU A 193 30.61 -15.32 4.79
C LEU A 193 29.14 -15.69 5.03
N ILE A 194 28.75 -15.89 6.29
CA ILE A 194 27.35 -16.13 6.67
C ILE A 194 26.54 -14.84 6.47
N ALA A 195 27.08 -13.68 6.84
CA ALA A 195 26.47 -12.37 6.62
C ALA A 195 26.10 -12.15 5.15
N GLN A 196 27.08 -12.33 4.25
CA GLN A 196 26.87 -12.11 2.81
C GLN A 196 25.77 -13.01 2.23
N ARG A 197 25.72 -14.28 2.66
CA ARG A 197 24.67 -15.20 2.20
C ARG A 197 23.30 -14.81 2.73
N LEU A 198 23.22 -14.43 4.01
CA LEU A 198 21.96 -13.98 4.60
C LEU A 198 21.49 -12.66 3.98
N GLU A 199 22.40 -11.71 3.74
CA GLU A 199 22.14 -10.46 3.05
C GLU A 199 21.58 -10.71 1.64
N GLU A 200 22.17 -11.62 0.88
CA GLU A 200 21.65 -11.97 -0.45
C GLU A 200 20.23 -12.55 -0.39
N GLN A 201 19.93 -13.41 0.59
CA GLN A 201 18.59 -13.98 0.76
C GLN A 201 17.59 -12.92 1.22
N LEU A 202 17.99 -12.01 2.10
CA LEU A 202 17.16 -10.89 2.54
C LEU A 202 16.85 -9.94 1.38
N LEU A 203 17.83 -9.64 0.53
CA LEU A 203 17.62 -8.84 -0.69
C LEU A 203 16.73 -9.54 -1.72
N ARG A 204 16.76 -10.88 -1.79
CA ARG A 204 15.80 -11.65 -2.62
C ARG A 204 14.40 -11.61 -2.04
N TRP A 205 14.27 -11.74 -0.72
CA TRP A 205 12.99 -11.59 -0.03
C TRP A 205 12.42 -10.18 -0.22
N LEU A 206 13.23 -9.14 -0.05
CA LEU A 206 12.82 -7.74 -0.23
C LEU A 206 12.26 -7.52 -1.63
N ARG A 207 12.99 -7.94 -2.68
CA ARG A 207 12.48 -7.87 -4.06
C ARG A 207 11.15 -8.59 -4.26
N ALA A 208 10.94 -9.72 -3.58
CA ALA A 208 9.66 -10.42 -3.67
C ALA A 208 8.54 -9.70 -2.91
N ALA A 209 8.87 -9.02 -1.81
CA ALA A 209 7.96 -8.17 -1.05
C ALA A 209 7.51 -6.96 -1.89
N GLU A 210 8.42 -6.32 -2.63
CA GLU A 210 8.08 -5.24 -3.57
C GLU A 210 7.03 -5.69 -4.61
N LEU A 211 7.24 -6.88 -5.20
CA LEU A 211 6.26 -7.46 -6.14
C LEU A 211 4.88 -7.73 -5.50
N THR A 212 4.84 -8.01 -4.20
CA THR A 212 3.58 -8.12 -3.45
C THR A 212 2.93 -6.74 -3.30
N CYS A 213 3.71 -5.71 -2.98
CA CYS A 213 3.22 -4.34 -2.82
C CYS A 213 2.73 -3.73 -4.14
N ASP A 214 3.41 -4.00 -5.25
CA ASP A 214 2.96 -3.61 -6.59
C ASP A 214 1.61 -4.24 -6.95
N ARG A 215 1.38 -5.49 -6.56
CA ARG A 215 0.06 -6.13 -6.71
C ARG A 215 -1.00 -5.45 -5.87
N ALA A 216 -0.69 -5.04 -4.64
CA ALA A 216 -1.62 -4.27 -3.81
C ALA A 216 -1.96 -2.92 -4.48
N ALA A 217 -0.97 -2.24 -5.05
CA ALA A 217 -1.15 -1.01 -5.80
C ALA A 217 -2.08 -1.20 -7.01
N LEU A 218 -1.88 -2.27 -7.79
CA LEU A 218 -2.74 -2.61 -8.94
C LEU A 218 -4.18 -2.94 -8.54
N LEU A 219 -4.38 -3.65 -7.42
CA LEU A 219 -5.70 -3.97 -6.91
C LEU A 219 -6.51 -2.72 -6.54
N VAL A 220 -5.85 -1.71 -5.97
CA VAL A 220 -6.48 -0.44 -5.62
C VAL A 220 -6.66 0.47 -6.84
N ALA A 221 -5.63 0.58 -7.68
CA ALA A 221 -5.67 1.43 -8.87
C ALA A 221 -6.71 0.97 -9.89
N GLN A 222 -6.87 -0.35 -10.08
CA GLN A 222 -7.76 -0.98 -11.06
C GLN A 222 -7.59 -0.44 -12.50
N ASP A 223 -6.46 0.20 -12.79
CA ASP A 223 -6.12 0.75 -14.09
C ASP A 223 -4.66 0.34 -14.42
N PRO A 224 -4.45 -0.50 -15.45
CA PRO A 224 -3.11 -0.93 -15.85
C PRO A 224 -2.27 0.20 -16.45
N LYS A 225 -2.85 1.39 -16.68
CA LYS A 225 -2.13 2.57 -17.16
C LYS A 225 -1.51 3.40 -16.05
N VAL A 226 -1.82 3.11 -14.79
CA VAL A 226 -1.06 3.71 -13.69
C VAL A 226 0.38 3.24 -13.86
N ASP A 227 1.27 4.20 -14.06
CA ASP A 227 2.64 3.93 -14.44
C ASP A 227 3.37 3.26 -13.27
N GLU A 228 3.49 1.93 -13.34
CA GLU A 228 4.20 1.11 -12.36
C GLU A 228 5.63 1.62 -12.15
N SER A 229 6.26 2.21 -13.17
CA SER A 229 7.62 2.77 -13.04
C SER A 229 7.68 3.99 -12.12
N ARG A 230 6.58 4.75 -11.99
CA ARG A 230 6.52 5.89 -11.06
C ARG A 230 6.27 5.44 -9.63
N ILE A 231 5.64 4.28 -9.44
CA ILE A 231 5.48 3.64 -8.12
C ILE A 231 6.85 3.13 -7.65
N VAL A 232 7.52 2.30 -8.44
CA VAL A 232 8.81 1.68 -8.06
C VAL A 232 9.93 2.71 -7.81
N ASN A 233 9.91 3.86 -8.48
CA ASN A 233 10.91 4.92 -8.28
C ASN A 233 10.54 5.92 -7.15
N SER A 234 9.39 5.75 -6.52
CA SER A 234 8.86 6.66 -5.48
C SER A 234 8.98 6.12 -4.05
N VAL A 235 9.37 4.86 -3.90
CA VAL A 235 9.45 4.11 -2.64
C VAL A 235 10.85 3.55 -2.45
#